data_AF-A0AAV5QHW7-F1
#
_entry.id   AF-A0AAV5QHW7-F1
#
_cell.length_a   1.000
_cell.length_b   1.000
_cell.length_c   1.000
_cell.angle_alpha   90.00
_cell.angle_beta   90.00
_cell.angle_gamma   90.00
#
_symmetry.space_group_name_H-M   'P 1'
#
loop_
_entity.id
_entity.type
_entity.pdbx_description
1 polymer ?
#
loop_
_entity_poly.entity_id
_entity_poly.type
_entity_poly.pdbx_seq_one_letter_code
_entity_poly.pdbx_strand_id
1 'polypeptide(L)'
;MISYPFDLYLSVNESLSVIDWDWYGENYTVPLGLLINILCHITFTYPMNHSYINKLNFSEESYLESDLFDASKVNSISSGGSNMLGNTYDIRHHSYRVSYLAWLFGTFDLILMIISVVNCYILFWKSFKTYSLLIRGDDYCPNTPSAFKEHLNYEAIQENDSLLRSFAKWVLGNDKLEGEKEKEEFVWKLNVWEPSKFQLMIFCGLSPIHIFTFYSNTFVSGQFMNSVMKLIQPMLITTILNYLVFHKFLILLKDRQIILSEALNEYDQKFIKPRLSKRVVDVAVDATKGPYFQDYGHGGSVQVFPSRLKSHQFQTFGFKEQYNLAEIDGRVLRDNVKKQHMAVAANRSVKKYRNVEI
;
A
#
# COMPACT_ATOMS: atom_id res chain seq x y z
N MET A 1 18.77 23.07 -25.30
CA MET A 1 18.83 24.54 -25.09
C MET A 1 17.65 24.86 -24.19
N ILE A 2 17.91 25.21 -22.94
CA ILE A 2 16.85 25.44 -21.92
C ILE A 2 16.39 26.89 -22.10
N SER A 3 15.24 27.10 -22.72
CA SER A 3 14.76 28.45 -23.07
C SER A 3 13.84 29.03 -21.99
N TYR A 4 13.14 28.19 -21.21
CA TYR A 4 12.31 28.61 -20.09
C TYR A 4 12.64 27.85 -18.79
N PRO A 5 12.44 28.47 -17.61
CA PRO A 5 12.65 27.79 -16.32
C PRO A 5 11.73 26.57 -16.13
N PHE A 6 10.56 26.57 -16.80
CA PHE A 6 9.65 25.43 -16.82
C PHE A 6 10.18 24.23 -17.62
N ASP A 7 11.02 24.46 -18.65
CA ASP A 7 11.63 23.37 -19.42
C ASP A 7 12.61 22.56 -18.56
N LEU A 8 13.33 23.24 -17.66
CA LEU A 8 14.22 22.55 -16.72
C LEU A 8 13.41 21.69 -15.76
N TYR A 9 12.35 22.24 -15.16
CA TYR A 9 11.46 21.47 -14.28
C TYR A 9 10.86 20.25 -14.99
N LEU A 10 10.36 20.45 -16.21
CA LEU A 10 9.77 19.38 -17.01
C LEU A 10 10.81 18.32 -17.37
N SER A 11 12.02 18.71 -17.78
CA SER A 11 13.10 17.76 -18.10
C SER A 11 13.57 16.97 -16.86
N VAL A 12 13.66 17.63 -15.70
CA VAL A 12 14.01 16.96 -14.44
C VAL A 12 12.90 15.99 -14.06
N ASN A 13 11.64 16.40 -14.15
CA ASN A 13 10.51 15.54 -13.82
C ASN A 13 10.41 14.34 -14.78
N GLU A 14 10.65 14.54 -16.08
CA GLU A 14 10.71 13.47 -17.07
C GLU A 14 11.84 12.50 -16.73
N SER A 15 13.05 13.02 -16.46
CA SER A 15 14.18 12.17 -16.08
C SER A 15 13.93 11.39 -14.79
N LEU A 16 13.28 12.00 -13.78
CA LEU A 16 12.93 11.33 -12.52
C LEU A 16 11.85 10.27 -12.71
N SER A 17 10.91 10.48 -13.63
CA SER A 17 9.82 9.54 -13.92
C SER A 17 10.27 8.35 -14.75
N VAL A 18 11.31 8.52 -15.57
CA VAL A 18 11.92 7.45 -16.38
C VAL A 18 12.75 6.49 -15.52
N ILE A 19 13.29 6.96 -14.39
CA ILE A 19 14.10 6.11 -13.50
C ILE A 19 13.20 5.09 -12.79
N ASP A 20 13.50 3.81 -12.98
CA ASP A 20 12.87 2.72 -12.23
C ASP A 20 13.50 2.62 -10.83
N TRP A 21 12.97 3.43 -9.91
CA TRP A 21 13.43 3.51 -8.52
C TRP A 21 13.36 2.16 -7.79
N ASP A 22 12.44 1.27 -8.17
CA ASP A 22 12.26 -0.01 -7.49
C ASP A 22 13.40 -1.00 -7.78
N TRP A 23 14.01 -0.95 -8.98
CA TRP A 23 15.20 -1.74 -9.31
C TRP A 23 16.42 -1.36 -8.45
N TYR A 24 16.62 -0.06 -8.24
CA TYR A 24 17.67 0.45 -7.36
C TYR A 24 17.38 0.14 -5.88
N GLY A 25 16.09 0.14 -5.53
CA GLY A 25 15.56 -0.35 -4.26
C GLY A 25 16.18 -1.69 -3.87
N GLU A 26 15.88 -2.72 -4.65
CA GLU A 26 16.16 -4.12 -4.31
C GLU A 26 17.65 -4.44 -4.15
N ASN A 27 18.53 -3.80 -4.93
CA ASN A 27 19.95 -4.16 -4.98
C ASN A 27 20.85 -3.30 -4.08
N TYR A 28 20.57 -1.99 -3.98
CA TYR A 28 21.52 -1.04 -3.40
C TYR A 28 21.06 -0.39 -2.10
N THR A 29 19.74 -0.38 -1.83
CA THR A 29 19.22 0.46 -0.75
C THR A 29 19.54 -0.06 0.64
N VAL A 30 19.51 -1.38 0.84
CA VAL A 30 19.86 -2.02 2.13
C VAL A 30 21.33 -1.79 2.52
N PRO A 31 22.34 -2.14 1.68
CA PRO A 31 23.73 -1.92 2.05
C PRO A 31 24.05 -0.42 2.20
N LEU A 32 23.45 0.43 1.37
CA LEU A 32 23.61 1.88 1.47
C LEU A 32 23.03 2.43 2.77
N GLY A 33 21.83 1.99 3.17
CA GLY A 33 21.23 2.38 4.45
C GLY A 33 22.07 1.98 5.66
N LEU A 34 22.65 0.76 5.65
CA LEU A 34 23.57 0.31 6.69
C LEU A 34 24.84 1.16 6.74
N LEU A 35 25.45 1.44 5.58
CA LEU A 35 26.62 2.30 5.50
C LEU A 35 26.34 3.71 6.01
N ILE A 36 25.20 4.31 5.63
CA ILE A 36 24.80 5.62 6.14
C ILE A 36 24.61 5.58 7.66
N ASN A 37 23.97 4.55 8.22
CA ASN A 37 23.81 4.45 9.67
C ASN A 37 25.15 4.34 10.41
N ILE A 38 26.11 3.58 9.87
CA ILE A 38 27.46 3.49 10.41
C ILE A 38 28.15 4.85 10.35
N LEU A 39 28.05 5.55 9.20
CA LEU A 39 28.61 6.89 9.03
C LEU A 39 27.98 7.88 10.01
N CYS A 40 26.66 7.89 10.16
CA CYS A 40 25.97 8.71 11.16
C CYS A 40 26.49 8.41 12.57
N HIS A 41 26.64 7.14 12.94
CA HIS A 41 27.16 6.78 14.27
C HIS A 41 28.58 7.32 14.52
N ILE A 42 29.48 7.22 13.53
CA ILE A 42 30.84 7.78 13.61
C ILE A 42 30.79 9.31 13.71
N THR A 43 29.91 9.93 12.92
CA THR A 43 29.75 11.38 12.83
C THR A 43 29.21 11.97 14.14
N PHE A 44 28.24 11.32 14.79
CA PHE A 44 27.69 11.73 16.08
C PHE A 44 28.65 11.49 17.26
N THR A 45 29.48 10.43 17.22
CA THR A 45 30.43 10.12 18.30
C THR A 45 31.68 11.01 18.28
N TYR A 46 32.11 11.46 17.10
CA TYR A 46 33.28 12.31 16.91
C TYR A 46 33.27 13.63 17.73
N PRO A 47 32.24 14.50 17.64
CA PRO A 47 32.20 15.76 18.40
C PRO A 47 32.07 15.52 19.90
N MET A 48 31.49 14.39 20.32
CA MET A 48 31.30 14.05 21.73
C MET A 48 32.61 13.63 22.40
N ASN A 49 33.38 12.74 21.77
CA ASN A 49 34.71 12.37 22.27
C ASN A 49 35.64 13.58 22.31
N HIS A 50 35.60 14.44 21.29
CA HIS A 50 36.41 15.65 21.28
C HIS A 50 36.02 16.62 22.41
N SER A 51 34.72 16.82 22.63
CA SER A 51 34.22 17.69 23.72
C SER A 51 34.54 17.13 25.11
N TYR A 52 34.52 15.81 25.28
CA TYR A 52 34.87 15.15 26.54
C TYR A 52 36.37 15.23 26.84
N ILE A 53 37.22 14.94 25.84
CA ILE A 53 38.69 15.02 25.96
C ILE A 53 39.12 16.45 26.25
N ASN A 54 38.55 17.46 25.58
CA ASN A 54 38.89 18.86 25.87
C ASN A 54 38.47 19.28 27.28
N LYS A 55 37.34 18.78 27.80
CA LYS A 55 36.93 19.07 29.18
C LYS A 55 37.85 18.41 30.20
N LEU A 56 38.29 17.17 29.95
CA LEU A 56 39.25 16.47 30.79
C LEU A 56 40.61 17.17 30.79
N ASN A 57 41.14 17.51 29.61
CA ASN A 57 42.41 18.22 29.47
C ASN A 57 42.35 19.60 30.15
N PHE A 58 41.25 20.34 29.98
CA PHE A 58 41.06 21.63 30.67
C PHE A 58 41.00 21.47 32.19
N SER A 59 40.37 20.40 32.68
CA SER A 59 40.35 20.13 34.12
C SER A 59 41.75 19.80 34.65
N GLU A 60 42.49 18.92 33.98
CA GLU A 60 43.83 18.51 34.38
C GLU A 60 44.83 19.68 34.34
N GLU A 61 44.78 20.51 33.30
CA GLU A 61 45.61 21.70 33.16
C GLU A 61 45.26 22.76 34.23
N SER A 62 43.99 22.91 34.60
CA SER A 62 43.56 23.81 35.69
C SER A 62 44.02 23.36 37.08
N TYR A 63 44.08 22.05 37.35
CA TYR A 63 44.62 21.51 38.61
C TYR A 63 46.15 21.61 38.65
N LEU A 64 46.81 21.39 37.51
CA LEU A 64 48.27 21.52 37.40
C LEU A 64 48.71 22.99 37.58
N GLU A 65 47.96 23.93 37.01
CA GLU A 65 48.24 25.36 37.12
C GLU A 65 48.01 25.88 38.54
N SER A 66 46.98 25.41 39.28
CA SER A 66 46.78 25.81 40.68
C SER A 66 47.93 25.40 41.59
N ASP A 67 48.47 24.19 41.41
CA ASP A 67 49.57 23.68 42.24
C ASP A 67 50.90 24.36 41.92
N LEU A 68 51.13 24.73 40.65
CA LEU A 68 52.28 25.53 40.21
C LEU A 68 52.18 27.01 40.62
N PHE A 69 50.97 27.57 40.68
CA PHE A 69 50.75 28.95 41.10
C PHE A 69 51.04 29.14 42.60
N ASP A 70 50.71 28.16 43.45
CA ASP A 70 51.06 28.22 44.87
C ASP A 70 52.58 28.03 45.10
N ALA A 71 53.25 27.18 44.33
CA ALA A 71 54.70 26.99 44.44
C ALA A 71 55.52 28.23 43.98
N SER A 72 55.07 28.92 42.93
CA SER A 72 55.75 30.12 42.41
C SER A 72 55.51 31.37 43.26
N LYS A 73 54.33 31.50 43.88
CA LYS A 73 53.98 32.61 44.77
C LYS A 73 54.82 32.62 46.06
N VAL A 74 55.24 31.45 46.54
CA VAL A 74 56.13 31.31 47.70
C VAL A 74 57.54 31.83 47.41
N ASN A 75 58.06 31.68 46.19
CA ASN A 75 59.38 32.21 45.83
C ASN A 75 59.39 33.73 45.60
N SER A 76 58.27 34.31 45.13
CA SER A 76 58.16 35.76 44.88
C SER A 76 57.91 36.62 46.11
N ILE A 77 57.60 36.02 47.27
CA ILE A 77 57.40 36.77 48.53
C ILE A 77 58.75 37.14 49.19
N SER A 78 59.87 36.60 48.72
CA SER A 78 61.22 36.89 49.28
C SER A 78 61.92 38.12 48.69
N SER A 79 61.40 38.73 47.62
CA SER A 79 62.01 39.90 46.99
C SER A 79 60.96 40.97 46.72
N GLY A 80 61.05 42.08 47.46
CA GLY A 80 60.01 43.08 47.58
C GLY A 80 59.65 43.86 46.31
N GLY A 81 58.53 44.57 46.45
CA GLY A 81 58.30 45.84 45.75
C GLY A 81 57.52 45.74 44.45
N SER A 82 56.27 46.22 44.53
CA SER A 82 55.60 47.08 43.53
C SER A 82 55.89 46.82 42.04
N ASN A 83 54.89 46.28 41.34
CA ASN A 83 54.41 46.67 39.99
C ASN A 83 53.74 45.45 39.35
N MET A 84 52.40 45.35 39.39
CA MET A 84 51.66 44.34 38.61
C MET A 84 50.37 44.96 38.04
N LEU A 85 50.56 45.95 37.17
CA LEU A 85 49.66 46.20 36.05
C LEU A 85 50.22 45.34 34.90
N GLY A 86 49.64 44.16 34.67
CA GLY A 86 50.24 43.23 33.70
C GLY A 86 49.47 41.94 33.55
N ASN A 87 48.67 41.91 32.48
CA ASN A 87 48.17 40.72 31.80
C ASN A 87 47.35 39.74 32.66
N THR A 88 46.05 40.01 32.74
CA THR A 88 45.06 38.94 32.52
C THR A 88 45.34 38.33 31.15
N TYR A 89 46.18 37.28 31.14
CA TYR A 89 46.32 36.42 29.99
C TYR A 89 44.96 35.82 29.70
N ASP A 90 44.47 36.13 28.51
CA ASP A 90 43.22 35.71 27.95
C ASP A 90 43.24 34.19 27.70
N ILE A 91 43.00 33.39 28.75
CA ILE A 91 42.77 31.94 28.64
C ILE A 91 41.33 31.69 28.16
N ARG A 92 40.92 32.37 27.09
CA ARG A 92 39.62 32.18 26.44
C ARG A 92 39.74 31.76 24.99
N HIS A 93 40.96 31.39 24.57
CA HIS A 93 41.30 31.39 23.17
C HIS A 93 42.01 30.12 22.65
N HIS A 94 41.61 28.89 23.00
CA HIS A 94 42.07 27.71 22.22
C HIS A 94 41.04 26.59 21.92
N SER A 95 39.74 26.78 22.24
CA SER A 95 38.69 25.81 21.86
C SER A 95 38.05 26.14 20.51
N TYR A 96 38.83 26.31 19.45
CA TYR A 96 38.29 26.58 18.10
C TYR A 96 38.93 25.79 16.97
N ARG A 97 39.97 24.98 17.23
CA ARG A 97 40.61 24.18 16.16
C ARG A 97 39.78 22.98 15.68
N VAL A 98 38.58 22.75 16.21
CA VAL A 98 37.66 21.69 15.74
C VAL A 98 36.35 22.21 15.14
N SER A 99 36.27 23.49 14.77
CA SER A 99 34.98 24.07 14.34
C SER A 99 34.50 23.63 12.95
N TYR A 100 35.35 23.47 11.93
CA TYR A 100 34.85 23.27 10.57
C TYR A 100 34.36 21.85 10.29
N LEU A 101 35.13 20.82 10.64
CA LEU A 101 34.71 19.42 10.41
C LEU A 101 33.50 19.04 11.27
N ALA A 102 33.46 19.46 12.54
CA ALA A 102 32.30 19.21 13.39
C ALA A 102 31.04 19.92 12.88
N TRP A 103 31.19 21.13 12.31
CA TRP A 103 30.08 21.86 11.70
C TRP A 103 29.62 21.21 10.38
N LEU A 104 30.55 20.75 9.53
CA LEU A 104 30.22 20.00 8.31
C LEU A 104 29.49 18.69 8.62
N PHE A 105 29.95 17.97 9.63
CA PHE A 105 29.31 16.75 10.11
C PHE A 105 27.91 17.00 10.71
N GLY A 106 27.77 18.01 11.56
CA GLY A 106 26.46 18.40 12.10
C GLY A 106 25.48 18.88 11.03
N THR A 107 25.95 19.59 9.99
CA THR A 107 25.09 20.01 8.86
C THR A 107 24.69 18.82 7.98
N PHE A 108 25.60 17.88 7.72
CA PHE A 108 25.29 16.63 7.01
C PHE A 108 24.24 15.79 7.75
N ASP A 109 24.39 15.62 9.06
CA ASP A 109 23.41 14.89 9.88
C ASP A 109 22.05 15.57 9.91
N LEU A 110 21.99 16.91 9.95
CA LEU A 110 20.75 17.66 9.83
C LEU A 110 20.08 17.49 8.47
N ILE A 111 20.85 17.49 7.38
CA ILE A 111 20.32 17.23 6.04
C ILE A 111 19.72 15.82 5.97
N LEU A 112 20.43 14.81 6.47
CA LEU A 112 19.91 13.44 6.54
C LEU A 112 18.67 13.33 7.43
N MET A 113 18.62 14.07 8.53
CA MET A 113 17.43 14.14 9.39
C MET A 113 16.23 14.68 8.62
N ILE A 114 16.39 15.79 7.90
CA ILE A 114 15.33 16.38 7.08
C ILE A 114 14.88 15.39 6.00
N ILE A 115 15.82 14.74 5.30
CA ILE A 115 15.52 13.74 4.27
C ILE A 115 14.72 12.57 4.87
N SER A 116 15.09 12.06 6.04
CA SER A 116 14.40 10.95 6.71
C SER A 116 12.97 11.31 7.14
N VAL A 117 12.77 12.54 7.63
CA VAL A 117 11.45 13.06 8.05
C VAL A 117 10.57 13.29 6.83
N VAL A 118 11.12 13.85 5.75
CA VAL A 118 10.40 14.04 4.49
C VAL A 118 10.01 12.69 3.88
N ASN A 119 10.91 11.69 3.88
CA ASN A 119 10.59 10.35 3.39
C ASN A 119 9.47 9.69 4.23
N CYS A 120 9.54 9.81 5.56
CA CYS A 120 8.48 9.34 6.46
C CYS A 120 7.14 10.02 6.17
N TYR A 121 7.14 11.35 5.98
CA TYR A 121 5.94 12.12 5.65
C TYR A 121 5.34 11.69 4.30
N ILE A 122 6.18 11.53 3.26
CA ILE A 122 5.73 11.08 1.93
C ILE A 122 5.13 9.68 2.01
N LEU A 123 5.79 8.76 2.73
CA LEU A 123 5.35 7.38 2.88
C LEU A 123 3.97 7.30 3.55
N PHE A 124 3.74 8.04 4.63
CA PHE A 124 2.48 7.96 5.38
C PHE A 124 1.35 8.84 4.84
N TRP A 125 1.66 9.99 4.24
CA TRP A 125 0.67 11.01 3.89
C TRP A 125 0.43 11.19 2.40
N LYS A 126 1.41 10.87 1.54
CA LYS A 126 1.33 11.11 0.09
C LYS A 126 1.18 9.83 -0.75
N SER A 127 1.59 8.68 -0.22
CA SER A 127 1.63 7.41 -0.98
C SER A 127 0.26 6.73 -1.05
N PHE A 128 -0.74 7.40 -1.62
CA PHE A 128 -2.09 6.88 -1.81
C PHE A 128 -2.47 6.83 -3.29
N LYS A 129 -3.07 5.73 -3.73
CA LYS A 129 -3.77 5.62 -5.02
C LYS A 129 -5.27 5.53 -4.79
N THR A 130 -6.01 6.33 -5.54
CA THR A 130 -7.47 6.36 -5.56
C THR A 130 -7.99 5.33 -6.58
N TYR A 131 -8.75 4.35 -6.12
CA TYR A 131 -9.46 3.38 -6.98
C TYR A 131 -10.97 3.68 -6.94
N SER A 132 -11.64 3.65 -8.08
CA SER A 132 -13.09 3.89 -8.17
C SER A 132 -13.84 2.57 -8.36
N LEU A 133 -14.85 2.30 -7.54
CA LEU A 133 -15.64 1.06 -7.54
C LEU A 133 -16.92 1.26 -8.35
N LEU A 134 -16.87 0.98 -9.66
CA LEU A 134 -17.92 1.38 -10.61
C LEU A 134 -19.21 0.54 -10.57
N ILE A 135 -19.12 -0.72 -10.13
CA ILE A 135 -20.25 -1.67 -10.20
C ILE A 135 -20.98 -1.83 -8.88
N ARG A 136 -20.38 -1.35 -7.78
CA ARG A 136 -20.96 -1.47 -6.47
C ARG A 136 -22.10 -0.47 -6.32
N GLY A 137 -23.29 -0.98 -6.03
CA GLY A 137 -24.48 -0.16 -5.78
C GLY A 137 -24.34 0.77 -4.57
N ASP A 138 -25.16 1.81 -4.55
CA ASP A 138 -25.13 2.89 -3.56
C ASP A 138 -25.32 2.45 -2.10
N ASP A 139 -26.04 1.34 -1.88
CA ASP A 139 -26.51 0.91 -0.56
C ASP A 139 -25.45 0.18 0.27
N TYR A 140 -24.36 -0.32 -0.34
CA TYR A 140 -23.38 -1.17 0.34
C TYR A 140 -22.03 -0.45 0.53
N CYS A 141 -21.84 0.15 1.71
CA CYS A 141 -20.57 0.75 2.10
C CYS A 141 -19.46 -0.33 2.22
N PRO A 142 -18.28 -0.12 1.61
CA PRO A 142 -17.14 -1.00 1.85
C PRO A 142 -16.77 -0.96 3.34
N ASN A 143 -16.57 -2.13 3.96
CA ASN A 143 -16.16 -2.23 5.35
C ASN A 143 -14.66 -1.86 5.50
N THR A 144 -14.26 -0.62 5.16
CA THR A 144 -12.88 -0.13 5.25
C THR A 144 -12.85 1.36 5.57
N PRO A 145 -11.96 1.82 6.47
CA PRO A 145 -11.83 3.25 6.78
C PRO A 145 -11.28 4.08 5.61
N SER A 146 -10.71 3.42 4.59
CA SER A 146 -10.15 4.03 3.38
C SER A 146 -11.20 4.36 2.31
N ALA A 147 -12.47 3.95 2.51
CA ALA A 147 -13.54 4.14 1.54
C ALA A 147 -14.29 5.45 1.81
N PHE A 148 -14.53 6.21 0.74
CA PHE A 148 -15.32 7.44 0.78
C PHE A 148 -16.22 7.54 -0.45
N LYS A 149 -17.36 8.19 -0.30
CA LYS A 149 -18.34 8.38 -1.39
C LYS A 149 -18.04 9.70 -2.09
N GLU A 150 -17.87 9.67 -3.40
CA GLU A 150 -17.64 10.87 -4.20
C GLU A 150 -18.64 10.93 -5.35
N HIS A 151 -19.05 12.15 -5.71
CA HIS A 151 -19.88 12.37 -6.89
C HIS A 151 -19.07 12.06 -8.14
N LEU A 152 -19.64 11.25 -9.04
CA LEU A 152 -18.96 10.91 -10.27
C LEU A 152 -19.12 12.07 -11.26
N ASN A 153 -18.16 12.98 -11.24
CA ASN A 153 -18.07 14.03 -12.23
C ASN A 153 -17.24 13.50 -13.41
N TYR A 154 -17.90 13.05 -14.48
CA TYR A 154 -17.26 12.46 -15.66
C TYR A 154 -16.20 13.40 -16.28
N GLU A 155 -16.33 14.71 -16.09
CA GLU A 155 -15.37 15.74 -16.54
C GLU A 155 -14.06 15.77 -15.72
N ALA A 156 -14.07 15.29 -14.47
CA ALA A 156 -12.90 15.35 -13.58
C ALA A 156 -11.93 14.16 -13.74
N ILE A 157 -12.35 13.08 -14.41
CA ILE A 157 -11.54 11.85 -14.56
C ILE A 157 -10.43 12.01 -15.62
N GLN A 158 -10.52 13.04 -16.47
CA GLN A 158 -9.59 13.24 -17.60
C GLN A 158 -8.53 14.33 -17.38
N GLU A 159 -8.61 15.13 -16.31
CA GLU A 159 -7.65 16.20 -16.04
C GLU A 159 -6.75 15.85 -14.87
N ASN A 160 -5.51 15.46 -15.16
CA ASN A 160 -4.41 15.44 -14.19
C ASN A 160 -4.41 16.76 -13.39
N ASP A 161 -4.61 16.65 -12.07
CA ASP A 161 -4.54 17.73 -11.09
C ASP A 161 -3.15 18.39 -11.08
N SER A 162 -2.91 19.28 -12.03
CA SER A 162 -1.80 20.21 -11.96
C SER A 162 -2.21 21.36 -11.04
N LEU A 163 -1.47 21.51 -9.94
CA LEU A 163 -1.62 22.59 -8.95
C LEU A 163 -1.70 23.99 -9.59
N LEU A 164 -1.14 24.15 -10.79
CA LEU A 164 -1.22 25.35 -11.63
C LEU A 164 -2.64 25.69 -12.08
N ARG A 165 -3.50 24.71 -12.36
CA ARG A 165 -4.88 24.96 -12.79
C ARG A 165 -5.76 25.40 -11.62
N SER A 166 -5.53 24.86 -10.42
CA SER A 166 -6.18 25.32 -9.19
C SER A 166 -5.76 26.74 -8.83
N PHE A 167 -4.47 27.07 -9.03
CA PHE A 167 -3.98 28.43 -8.90
C PHE A 167 -4.55 29.35 -9.98
N ALA A 168 -4.61 28.91 -11.25
CA ALA A 168 -5.18 29.68 -12.34
C ALA A 168 -6.69 29.95 -12.15
N LYS A 169 -7.46 28.97 -11.69
CA LYS A 169 -8.89 29.15 -11.35
C LYS A 169 -9.07 30.14 -10.18
N TRP A 170 -8.18 30.09 -9.19
CA TRP A 170 -8.17 31.07 -8.09
C TRP A 170 -7.81 32.48 -8.55
N VAL A 171 -6.88 32.62 -9.50
CA VAL A 171 -6.42 33.92 -10.02
C VAL A 171 -7.36 34.51 -11.09
N LEU A 172 -7.95 33.70 -11.97
CA LEU A 172 -8.72 34.16 -13.13
C LEU A 172 -10.23 34.27 -12.90
N GLY A 173 -10.75 33.81 -11.76
CA GLY A 173 -12.17 33.92 -11.44
C GLY A 173 -13.04 32.93 -12.23
N ASN A 174 -14.02 32.35 -11.53
CA ASN A 174 -14.91 31.32 -12.09
C ASN A 174 -15.96 31.93 -13.03
N ASP A 175 -15.90 31.61 -14.31
CA ASP A 175 -17.08 31.66 -15.17
C ASP A 175 -17.93 30.41 -14.91
N LYS A 176 -19.10 30.64 -14.29
CA LYS A 176 -20.14 29.64 -14.10
C LYS A 176 -20.73 29.27 -15.45
N LEU A 177 -20.39 28.09 -15.97
CA LEU A 177 -21.19 27.42 -16.99
C LEU A 177 -22.03 26.35 -16.30
N GLU A 178 -23.30 26.68 -16.09
CA GLU A 178 -24.34 25.73 -15.72
C GLU A 178 -24.59 24.82 -16.92
N GLY A 179 -23.91 23.67 -16.93
CA GLY A 179 -24.21 22.53 -17.78
C GLY A 179 -25.19 21.59 -17.09
N GLU A 180 -26.24 21.25 -17.83
CA GLU A 180 -27.25 20.21 -17.66
C GLU A 180 -27.04 19.21 -16.50
N LYS A 181 -28.04 19.07 -15.62
CA LYS A 181 -28.09 18.07 -14.55
C LYS A 181 -28.24 16.67 -15.14
N GLU A 182 -27.13 16.11 -15.61
CA GLU A 182 -26.99 14.68 -15.83
C GLU A 182 -27.05 13.97 -14.49
N LYS A 183 -27.67 12.77 -14.49
CA LYS A 183 -28.00 12.00 -13.29
C LYS A 183 -26.80 11.92 -12.35
N GLU A 184 -26.98 12.42 -11.12
CA GLU A 184 -25.99 12.36 -10.05
C GLU A 184 -25.71 10.89 -9.68
N GLU A 185 -24.79 10.25 -10.39
CA GLU A 185 -24.32 8.91 -10.09
C GLU A 185 -23.21 9.03 -9.04
N PHE A 186 -23.43 8.46 -7.87
CA PHE A 186 -22.41 8.44 -6.83
C PHE A 186 -21.57 7.17 -6.97
N VAL A 187 -20.25 7.31 -6.82
CA VAL A 187 -19.34 6.17 -6.85
C VAL A 187 -18.49 6.13 -5.60
N TRP A 188 -18.33 4.92 -5.07
CA TRP A 188 -17.43 4.66 -3.98
C TRP A 188 -15.98 4.70 -4.47
N LYS A 189 -15.18 5.58 -3.87
CA LYS A 189 -13.73 5.62 -4.09
C LYS A 189 -13.00 5.02 -2.89
N LEU A 190 -11.86 4.39 -3.15
CA LEU A 190 -11.02 3.73 -2.17
C LEU A 190 -9.61 4.31 -2.26
N ASN A 191 -9.14 4.92 -1.18
CA ASN A 191 -7.77 5.44 -1.06
C ASN A 191 -6.85 4.37 -0.51
N VAL A 192 -6.16 3.67 -1.40
CA VAL A 192 -5.29 2.56 -1.05
C VAL A 192 -3.87 3.08 -0.84
N TRP A 193 -3.28 2.68 0.27
CA TRP A 193 -1.89 3.00 0.57
C TRP A 193 -0.94 2.19 -0.33
N GLU A 194 -0.27 2.84 -1.27
CA GLU A 194 0.59 2.18 -2.26
C GLU A 194 1.98 2.84 -2.28
N PRO A 195 2.82 2.54 -1.28
CA PRO A 195 4.20 3.04 -1.25
C PRO A 195 5.07 2.32 -2.29
N SER A 196 6.04 3.05 -2.87
CA SER A 196 7.08 2.43 -3.71
C SER A 196 8.00 1.54 -2.87
N LYS A 197 8.57 0.49 -3.47
CA LYS A 197 9.50 -0.40 -2.75
C LYS A 197 10.74 0.39 -2.32
N PHE A 198 11.21 1.28 -3.19
CA PHE A 198 12.32 2.18 -2.89
C PHE A 198 12.09 3.03 -1.63
N GLN A 199 10.94 3.70 -1.50
CA GLN A 199 10.62 4.52 -0.33
C GLN A 199 10.54 3.70 0.96
N LEU A 200 9.96 2.49 0.88
CA LEU A 200 9.93 1.55 2.01
C LEU A 200 11.33 1.12 2.41
N MET A 201 12.19 0.80 1.46
CA MET A 201 13.57 0.37 1.72
C MET A 201 14.42 1.50 2.29
N ILE A 202 14.28 2.73 1.77
CA ILE A 202 14.93 3.91 2.35
C ILE A 202 14.38 4.19 3.75
N PHE A 203 13.08 4.01 3.99
CA PHE A 203 12.51 4.17 5.34
C PHE A 203 13.08 3.15 6.32
N CYS A 204 13.27 1.91 5.91
CA CYS A 204 13.92 0.88 6.72
C CYS A 204 15.40 1.17 6.97
N GLY A 205 16.12 1.67 5.95
CA GLY A 205 17.56 1.97 6.06
C GLY A 205 17.85 3.28 6.80
N LEU A 206 17.09 4.33 6.52
CA LEU A 206 17.24 5.69 7.04
C LEU A 206 15.95 6.13 7.75
N SER A 207 15.55 5.37 8.76
CA SER A 207 14.42 5.78 9.61
C SER A 207 14.79 6.99 10.46
N PRO A 208 13.90 8.00 10.62
CA PRO A 208 14.13 9.13 11.53
C PRO A 208 14.40 8.69 12.97
N ILE A 209 14.00 7.48 13.35
CA ILE A 209 14.32 6.84 14.63
C ILE A 209 15.83 6.80 14.88
N HIS A 210 16.61 6.36 13.89
CA HIS A 210 18.04 6.12 14.08
C HIS A 210 18.75 7.43 14.42
N ILE A 211 18.46 8.47 13.65
CA ILE A 211 19.02 9.82 13.84
C ILE A 211 18.55 10.40 15.17
N PHE A 212 17.26 10.25 15.50
CA PHE A 212 16.73 10.74 16.77
C PHE A 212 17.34 10.02 17.99
N THR A 213 17.64 8.73 17.87
CA THR A 213 18.34 7.94 18.89
C THR A 213 19.78 8.43 19.09
N PHE A 214 20.48 8.79 18.02
CA PHE A 214 21.82 9.38 18.14
C PHE A 214 21.78 10.80 18.73
N TYR A 215 20.79 11.60 18.35
CA TYR A 215 20.59 12.94 18.89
C TYR A 215 20.26 12.93 20.39
N SER A 216 19.35 12.05 20.84
CA SER A 216 18.99 11.93 22.26
C SER A 216 20.17 11.46 23.13
N ASN A 217 21.10 10.68 22.56
CA ASN A 217 22.33 10.29 23.25
C ASN A 217 23.28 11.47 23.53
N THR A 218 23.20 12.55 22.74
CA THR A 218 24.13 13.69 22.78
C THR A 218 23.70 14.79 23.75
N PHE A 219 22.39 15.09 23.85
CA PHE A 219 21.91 16.33 24.50
C PHE A 219 21.71 16.27 26.02
N VAL A 220 21.71 15.09 26.65
CA VAL A 220 21.28 14.98 28.05
C VAL A 220 22.50 14.75 28.98
N SER A 221 22.85 15.78 29.76
CA SER A 221 24.12 15.93 30.51
C SER A 221 24.06 15.63 32.02
N GLY A 222 23.60 14.45 32.43
CA GLY A 222 23.32 14.01 33.79
C GLY A 222 23.37 12.47 33.90
N GLN A 223 23.73 11.92 35.06
CA GLN A 223 24.27 10.54 35.09
C GLN A 223 23.23 9.40 35.20
N PHE A 224 22.15 9.57 35.96
CA PHE A 224 21.23 8.45 36.25
C PHE A 224 19.92 8.50 35.44
N MET A 225 19.15 9.60 35.56
CA MET A 225 17.89 9.77 34.81
C MET A 225 18.10 9.72 33.28
N ASN A 226 19.27 10.15 32.81
CA ASN A 226 19.53 10.19 31.37
C ASN A 226 19.84 8.82 30.79
N SER A 227 20.49 7.93 31.56
CA SER A 227 20.78 6.57 31.10
C SER A 227 19.48 5.80 30.88
N VAL A 228 18.49 6.01 31.75
CA VAL A 228 17.15 5.43 31.61
C VAL A 228 16.38 6.07 30.46
N MET A 229 16.36 7.41 30.34
CA MET A 229 15.66 8.09 29.25
C MET A 229 16.25 7.77 27.87
N LYS A 230 17.58 7.58 27.76
CA LYS A 230 18.26 7.16 26.52
C LYS A 230 17.84 5.79 26.03
N LEU A 231 17.38 4.90 26.91
CA LEU A 231 16.87 3.58 26.54
C LEU A 231 15.36 3.59 26.27
N ILE A 232 14.58 4.26 27.12
CA ILE A 232 13.11 4.26 27.01
C ILE A 232 12.65 5.04 25.77
N GLN A 233 13.24 6.19 25.50
CA GLN A 233 12.82 7.07 24.42
C GLN A 233 12.90 6.42 23.02
N PRO A 234 14.03 5.83 22.59
CA PRO A 234 14.08 5.17 21.28
C PRO A 234 13.15 3.95 21.22
N MET A 235 13.01 3.19 22.32
CA MET A 235 12.11 2.04 22.39
C MET A 235 10.64 2.43 22.19
N LEU A 236 10.19 3.53 22.80
CA LEU A 236 8.83 4.04 22.61
C LEU A 236 8.61 4.49 21.16
N ILE A 237 9.56 5.25 20.60
CA ILE A 237 9.44 5.79 19.24
C ILE A 237 9.47 4.66 18.19
N THR A 238 10.35 3.66 18.35
CA THR A 238 10.35 2.47 17.49
C THR A 238 9.03 1.73 17.56
N THR A 239 8.46 1.59 18.76
CA THR A 239 7.20 0.87 18.96
C THR A 239 6.04 1.59 18.27
N ILE A 240 5.95 2.91 18.43
CA ILE A 240 4.91 3.73 17.79
C ILE A 240 5.01 3.65 16.26
N LEU A 241 6.21 3.81 15.70
CA LEU A 241 6.40 3.79 14.25
C LEU A 241 6.15 2.40 13.66
N ASN A 242 6.61 1.33 14.32
CA ASN A 242 6.30 -0.03 13.90
C ASN A 242 4.79 -0.27 13.93
N TYR A 243 4.10 0.13 15.00
CA TYR A 243 2.64 0.03 15.10
C TYR A 243 1.94 0.74 13.94
N LEU A 244 2.37 1.97 13.59
CA LEU A 244 1.81 2.72 12.45
C LEU A 244 2.00 1.99 11.13
N VAL A 245 3.20 1.45 10.87
CA VAL A 245 3.49 0.66 9.65
C VAL A 245 2.62 -0.59 9.60
N PHE A 246 2.56 -1.37 10.69
CA PHE A 246 1.74 -2.58 10.75
C PHE A 246 0.25 -2.28 10.55
N HIS A 247 -0.28 -1.24 11.19
CA HIS A 247 -1.67 -0.85 11.03
C HIS A 247 -1.99 -0.45 9.57
N LYS A 248 -1.12 0.33 8.92
CA LYS A 248 -1.28 0.70 7.51
C LYS A 248 -1.17 -0.51 6.58
N PHE A 249 -0.27 -1.44 6.87
CA PHE A 249 -0.12 -2.67 6.09
C PHE A 249 -1.36 -3.58 6.19
N LEU A 250 -1.95 -3.71 7.38
CA LEU A 250 -3.20 -4.47 7.56
C LEU A 250 -4.38 -3.85 6.79
N ILE A 251 -4.47 -2.51 6.78
CA ILE A 251 -5.45 -1.79 5.97
C ILE A 251 -5.22 -2.07 4.48
N LEU A 252 -3.97 -1.99 4.01
CA LEU A 252 -3.62 -2.27 2.62
C LEU A 252 -4.03 -3.68 2.18
N LEU A 253 -3.79 -4.71 3.00
CA LEU A 253 -4.20 -6.08 2.67
C LEU A 253 -5.71 -6.19 2.51
N LYS A 254 -6.47 -5.55 3.41
CA LYS A 254 -7.93 -5.53 3.37
C LYS A 254 -8.45 -4.79 2.14
N ASP A 255 -7.85 -3.64 1.83
CA ASP A 255 -8.19 -2.82 0.66
C ASP A 255 -7.91 -3.58 -0.66
N ARG A 256 -6.75 -4.26 -0.76
CA ARG A 256 -6.42 -5.10 -1.92
C ARG A 256 -7.36 -6.28 -2.10
N GLN A 257 -7.79 -6.91 -1.02
CA GLN A 257 -8.78 -7.99 -1.08
C GLN A 257 -10.12 -7.48 -1.62
N ILE A 258 -10.55 -6.28 -1.21
CA ILE A 258 -11.78 -5.67 -1.71
C ILE A 258 -11.67 -5.35 -3.20
N ILE A 259 -10.56 -4.72 -3.63
CA ILE A 259 -10.33 -4.43 -5.05
C ILE A 259 -10.36 -5.70 -5.89
N LEU A 260 -9.68 -6.76 -5.44
CA LEU A 260 -9.67 -8.03 -6.16
C LEU A 260 -11.08 -8.63 -6.25
N SER A 261 -11.84 -8.60 -5.15
CA SER A 261 -13.21 -9.09 -5.13
C SER A 261 -14.12 -8.31 -6.08
N GLU A 262 -13.94 -6.99 -6.17
CA GLU A 262 -14.73 -6.14 -7.05
C GLU A 262 -14.31 -6.31 -8.51
N ALA A 263 -13.01 -6.42 -8.80
CA ALA A 263 -12.51 -6.69 -10.15
C ALA A 263 -13.03 -8.04 -10.69
N LEU A 264 -13.11 -9.07 -9.84
CA LEU A 264 -13.70 -10.35 -10.20
C LEU A 264 -15.21 -10.24 -10.44
N ASN A 265 -15.93 -9.49 -9.60
CA ASN A 265 -17.35 -9.23 -9.78
C ASN A 265 -17.63 -8.47 -11.09
N GLU A 266 -16.80 -7.47 -11.39
CA GLU A 266 -16.85 -6.71 -12.63
C GLU A 266 -16.59 -7.58 -13.85
N TYR A 267 -15.56 -8.41 -13.78
CA TYR A 267 -15.26 -9.35 -14.84
C TYR A 267 -16.41 -10.33 -15.08
N ASP A 268 -17.01 -10.85 -14.00
CA ASP A 268 -18.16 -11.75 -14.08
C ASP A 268 -19.37 -11.08 -14.72
N GLN A 269 -19.70 -9.85 -14.29
CA GLN A 269 -20.85 -9.12 -14.82
C GLN A 269 -20.68 -8.65 -16.26
N LYS A 270 -19.49 -8.14 -16.63
CA LYS A 270 -19.25 -7.56 -17.96
C LYS A 270 -18.94 -8.62 -19.02
N PHE A 271 -18.22 -9.69 -18.66
CA PHE A 271 -17.70 -10.64 -19.66
C PHE A 271 -18.29 -12.04 -19.51
N ILE A 272 -18.44 -12.56 -18.29
CA ILE A 272 -18.87 -13.95 -18.09
C ILE A 272 -20.39 -14.06 -18.27
N LYS A 273 -21.18 -13.34 -17.47
CA LYS A 273 -22.65 -13.43 -17.48
C LYS A 273 -23.23 -13.23 -18.88
N PRO A 274 -22.84 -12.20 -19.68
CA PRO A 274 -23.43 -12.01 -21.00
C PRO A 274 -23.08 -13.12 -22.00
N ARG A 275 -21.94 -13.79 -21.82
CA ARG A 275 -21.50 -14.90 -22.68
C ARG A 275 -22.14 -16.24 -22.28
N LEU A 276 -22.31 -16.49 -20.98
CA LEU A 276 -22.91 -17.72 -20.46
C LEU A 276 -24.45 -17.69 -20.49
N SER A 277 -25.08 -16.53 -20.28
CA SER A 277 -26.53 -16.40 -20.23
C SER A 277 -27.17 -16.05 -21.58
N LYS A 278 -26.42 -16.16 -22.69
CA LYS A 278 -26.95 -15.89 -24.02
C LYS A 278 -28.06 -16.89 -24.34
N ARG A 279 -29.29 -16.38 -24.45
CA ARG A 279 -30.45 -17.15 -24.87
C ARG A 279 -30.29 -17.47 -26.36
N VAL A 280 -30.26 -18.76 -26.67
CA VAL A 280 -30.20 -19.26 -28.05
C VAL A 280 -31.54 -19.91 -28.40
N VAL A 281 -31.93 -19.75 -29.66
CA VAL A 281 -33.14 -20.35 -30.22
C VAL A 281 -32.68 -21.24 -31.36
N ASP A 282 -32.94 -22.54 -31.23
CA ASP A 282 -32.68 -23.48 -32.32
C ASP A 282 -33.79 -23.33 -33.36
N VAL A 283 -33.39 -23.26 -34.64
CA VAL A 283 -34.31 -23.12 -35.76
C VAL A 283 -33.99 -24.24 -36.76
N ALA A 284 -34.97 -25.10 -37.02
CA ALA A 284 -34.90 -26.07 -38.10
C ALA A 284 -35.47 -25.44 -39.38
N VAL A 285 -34.71 -25.51 -40.46
CA VAL A 285 -35.13 -25.03 -41.78
C VAL A 285 -35.17 -26.23 -42.71
N ASP A 286 -36.35 -26.52 -43.24
CA ASP A 286 -36.52 -27.55 -44.26
C ASP A 286 -36.28 -26.95 -45.66
N ALA A 287 -35.19 -27.38 -46.31
CA ALA A 287 -34.80 -26.97 -47.66
C ALA A 287 -35.12 -28.04 -48.72
N THR A 288 -35.90 -29.07 -48.39
CA THR A 288 -36.18 -30.21 -49.28
C THR A 288 -36.85 -29.80 -50.60
N LYS A 289 -37.55 -28.65 -50.61
CA LYS A 289 -38.06 -28.03 -51.84
C LYS A 289 -37.24 -26.78 -52.16
N GLY A 290 -36.46 -26.85 -53.26
CA GLY A 290 -35.65 -25.74 -53.74
C GLY A 290 -36.48 -24.50 -54.13
N PRO A 291 -35.83 -23.36 -54.40
CA PRO A 291 -36.48 -22.04 -54.56
C PRO A 291 -37.48 -21.94 -55.73
N TYR A 292 -37.55 -22.95 -56.60
CA TYR A 292 -38.40 -22.98 -57.78
C TYR A 292 -39.70 -23.79 -57.60
N PHE A 293 -39.94 -24.38 -56.42
CA PHE A 293 -41.14 -25.19 -56.18
C PHE A 293 -42.26 -24.33 -55.56
N GLN A 294 -43.02 -23.67 -56.44
CA GLN A 294 -44.17 -22.85 -56.06
C GLN A 294 -45.42 -23.74 -56.04
N ASP A 295 -45.77 -24.24 -54.85
CA ASP A 295 -46.99 -25.01 -54.66
C ASP A 295 -47.88 -24.35 -53.59
N TYR A 296 -49.19 -24.41 -53.82
CA TYR A 296 -50.22 -23.71 -53.08
C TYR A 296 -50.33 -24.25 -51.65
N GLY A 297 -49.57 -23.68 -50.71
CA GLY A 297 -49.88 -23.73 -49.28
C GLY A 297 -48.78 -24.25 -48.35
N HIS A 298 -47.74 -24.94 -48.83
CA HIS A 298 -46.65 -25.44 -47.98
C HIS A 298 -45.28 -25.28 -48.65
N GLY A 299 -44.80 -24.03 -48.69
CA GLY A 299 -43.38 -23.69 -48.91
C GLY A 299 -42.55 -24.00 -47.65
N GLY A 300 -41.23 -24.15 -47.82
CA GLY A 300 -40.27 -24.64 -46.81
C GLY A 300 -40.65 -24.27 -45.37
N SER A 301 -40.79 -25.28 -44.52
CA SER A 301 -41.22 -25.07 -43.14
C SER A 301 -40.04 -24.63 -42.27
N VAL A 302 -40.23 -23.56 -41.52
CA VAL A 302 -39.29 -23.10 -40.49
C VAL A 302 -39.91 -23.46 -39.14
N GLN A 303 -39.30 -24.41 -38.44
CA GLN A 303 -39.73 -24.80 -37.10
C GLN A 303 -38.81 -24.16 -36.07
N VAL A 304 -39.38 -23.27 -35.26
CA VAL A 304 -38.67 -22.57 -34.18
C VAL A 304 -38.88 -23.32 -32.87
N PHE A 305 -37.80 -23.72 -32.21
CA PHE A 305 -37.86 -24.39 -30.90
C PHE A 305 -37.89 -23.37 -29.76
N PRO A 306 -38.43 -23.71 -28.57
CA PRO A 306 -38.43 -22.82 -27.43
C PRO A 306 -37.00 -22.42 -27.04
N SER A 307 -36.82 -21.14 -26.72
CA SER A 307 -35.51 -20.60 -26.38
C SER A 307 -34.89 -21.31 -25.18
N ARG A 308 -33.60 -21.65 -25.26
CA ARG A 308 -32.85 -22.26 -24.16
C ARG A 308 -31.65 -21.39 -23.78
N LEU A 309 -31.26 -21.45 -22.52
CA LEU A 309 -29.98 -20.90 -22.07
C LEU A 309 -28.86 -21.76 -22.60
N LYS A 310 -27.84 -21.15 -23.20
CA LYS A 310 -26.68 -21.85 -23.72
C LYS A 310 -25.80 -22.38 -22.58
N SER A 311 -26.07 -23.58 -22.08
CA SER A 311 -25.16 -24.27 -21.15
C SER A 311 -24.14 -25.08 -21.93
N HIS A 312 -22.87 -24.64 -21.92
CA HIS A 312 -21.76 -25.52 -22.31
C HIS A 312 -21.53 -26.49 -21.16
N GLN A 313 -22.28 -27.59 -21.11
CA GLN A 313 -21.94 -28.71 -20.25
C GLN A 313 -20.74 -29.42 -20.88
N PHE A 314 -19.57 -29.29 -20.27
CA PHE A 314 -18.43 -30.14 -20.59
C PHE A 314 -18.79 -31.57 -20.19
N GLN A 315 -19.07 -32.42 -21.18
CA GLN A 315 -19.12 -33.86 -20.95
C GLN A 315 -17.69 -34.33 -20.70
N THR A 316 -17.25 -34.29 -19.45
CA THR A 316 -16.09 -35.08 -19.03
C THR A 316 -16.51 -36.54 -19.03
N PHE A 317 -15.62 -37.43 -19.48
CA PHE A 317 -15.89 -38.85 -19.77
C PHE A 317 -16.40 -39.69 -18.57
N GLY A 318 -16.65 -39.12 -17.39
CA GLY A 318 -17.17 -39.81 -16.20
C GLY A 318 -18.70 -39.89 -16.07
N PHE A 319 -19.47 -39.18 -16.89
CA PHE A 319 -20.94 -39.14 -16.72
C PHE A 319 -21.70 -40.38 -17.23
N LYS A 320 -21.03 -41.26 -18.00
CA LYS A 320 -21.65 -42.49 -18.51
C LYS A 320 -21.99 -43.50 -17.39
N GLU A 321 -21.23 -43.53 -16.30
CA GLU A 321 -21.49 -44.45 -15.19
C GLU A 321 -22.69 -44.04 -14.33
N GLN A 322 -22.92 -42.74 -14.12
CA GLN A 322 -24.07 -42.27 -13.34
C GLN A 322 -25.42 -42.45 -14.05
N TYR A 323 -25.47 -42.29 -15.38
CA TYR A 323 -26.68 -42.61 -16.15
C TYR A 323 -27.00 -44.10 -16.12
N ASN A 324 -25.98 -44.96 -16.23
CA ASN A 324 -26.18 -46.39 -16.12
C ASN A 324 -26.66 -46.79 -14.72
N LEU A 325 -26.11 -46.20 -13.65
CA LEU A 325 -26.54 -46.48 -12.27
C LEU A 325 -27.98 -46.02 -12.01
N ALA A 326 -28.36 -44.82 -12.44
CA ALA A 326 -29.73 -44.32 -12.31
C ALA A 326 -30.74 -45.10 -13.18
N GLU A 327 -30.31 -45.59 -14.35
CA GLU A 327 -31.13 -46.42 -15.21
C GLU A 327 -31.30 -47.84 -14.65
N ILE A 328 -30.25 -48.41 -14.02
CA ILE A 328 -30.30 -49.68 -13.31
C ILE A 328 -31.25 -49.55 -12.10
N ASP A 329 -31.13 -48.50 -11.28
CA ASP A 329 -32.02 -48.27 -10.13
C ASP A 329 -33.49 -48.07 -10.57
N GLY A 330 -33.71 -47.32 -11.66
CA GLY A 330 -35.04 -47.14 -12.24
C GLY A 330 -35.64 -48.42 -12.86
N ARG A 331 -34.81 -49.38 -13.32
CA ARG A 331 -35.29 -50.71 -13.76
C ARG A 331 -35.63 -51.59 -12.56
N VAL A 332 -34.79 -51.61 -11.52
CA VAL A 332 -35.02 -52.40 -10.29
C VAL A 332 -36.31 -51.96 -9.59
N LEU A 333 -36.56 -50.65 -9.50
CA LEU A 333 -37.81 -50.13 -8.94
C LEU A 333 -39.05 -50.53 -9.76
N ARG A 334 -38.96 -50.50 -11.10
CA ARG A 334 -40.06 -50.93 -11.98
C ARG A 334 -40.36 -52.43 -11.88
N ASP A 335 -39.32 -53.26 -11.75
CA ASP A 335 -39.50 -54.71 -11.62
C ASP A 335 -40.08 -55.10 -10.26
N ASN A 336 -39.70 -54.39 -9.19
CA ASN A 336 -40.30 -54.59 -7.87
C ASN A 336 -41.79 -54.18 -7.83
N VAL A 337 -42.15 -53.08 -8.49
CA VAL A 337 -43.55 -52.65 -8.63
C VAL A 337 -44.35 -53.67 -9.47
N LYS A 338 -43.79 -54.18 -10.57
CA LYS A 338 -44.44 -55.27 -11.35
C LYS A 338 -44.65 -56.54 -10.53
N LYS A 339 -43.66 -56.98 -9.74
CA LYS A 339 -43.78 -58.15 -8.87
C LYS A 339 -44.86 -57.96 -7.80
N GLN A 340 -44.96 -56.76 -7.21
CA GLN A 340 -46.03 -56.45 -6.26
C GLN A 340 -47.42 -56.48 -6.93
N HIS A 341 -47.57 -55.91 -8.13
CA HIS A 341 -48.83 -55.98 -8.87
C HIS A 341 -49.21 -57.40 -9.27
N MET A 342 -48.24 -58.24 -9.67
CA MET A 342 -48.49 -59.66 -9.96
C MET A 342 -48.87 -60.46 -8.71
N ALA A 343 -48.25 -60.19 -7.55
CA ALA A 343 -48.62 -60.82 -6.29
C ALA A 343 -50.04 -60.43 -5.82
N VAL A 344 -50.43 -59.17 -6.03
CA VAL A 344 -51.80 -58.70 -5.75
C VAL A 344 -52.82 -59.31 -6.72
N ALA A 345 -52.46 -59.46 -8.00
CA ALA A 345 -53.30 -60.14 -8.99
C ALA A 345 -53.47 -61.64 -8.67
N ALA A 346 -52.38 -62.33 -8.27
CA ALA A 346 -52.40 -63.73 -7.86
C ALA A 346 -53.30 -63.95 -6.63
N ASN A 347 -53.22 -63.07 -5.63
CA ASN A 347 -54.10 -63.12 -4.46
C ASN A 347 -55.57 -62.84 -4.80
N ARG A 348 -55.86 -62.00 -5.80
CA ARG A 348 -57.23 -61.79 -6.30
C ARG A 348 -57.77 -63.00 -7.06
N SER A 349 -56.94 -63.70 -7.85
CA SER A 349 -57.36 -64.96 -8.49
C SER A 349 -57.64 -66.06 -7.47
N VAL A 350 -56.81 -66.22 -6.43
CA VAL A 350 -57.04 -67.22 -5.37
C VAL A 350 -58.34 -66.95 -4.60
N LYS A 351 -58.68 -65.68 -4.35
CA LYS A 351 -59.99 -65.31 -3.76
C LYS A 351 -61.19 -65.59 -4.69
N LYS A 352 -61.00 -65.54 -6.01
CA LYS A 352 -62.07 -65.79 -6.99
C LYS A 352 -62.44 -67.27 -7.11
N TYR A 353 -61.49 -68.18 -6.87
CA TYR A 353 -61.75 -69.63 -6.85
C TYR A 353 -62.27 -70.14 -5.49
N ARG A 354 -62.04 -69.42 -4.39
CA ARG A 354 -62.57 -69.78 -3.06
C ARG A 354 -64.07 -69.53 -2.89
N ASN A 355 -64.71 -68.80 -3.81
CA ASN A 355 -66.14 -68.47 -3.78
C ASN A 355 -66.99 -69.33 -4.74
N VAL A 356 -66.41 -70.41 -5.31
CA VAL A 356 -67.12 -71.31 -6.26
C VAL A 356 -67.33 -72.71 -5.67
N GLU A 357 -66.82 -73.00 -4.48
CA GLU A 357 -67.10 -74.23 -3.72
C GLU A 357 -67.87 -73.91 -2.43
N ILE A 358 -69.16 -73.57 -2.56
CA ILE A 358 -70.22 -73.82 -1.56
C ILE A 358 -71.51 -74.15 -2.33
#